data_AF-A0A957GQT2-F1
#
_entry.id   AF-A0A957GQT2-F1
#
_cell.length_a   1.000
_cell.length_b   1.000
_cell.length_c   1.000
_cell.angle_alpha   90.00
_cell.angle_beta   90.00
_cell.angle_gamma   90.00
#
_symmetry.space_group_name_H-M   'P 1'
#
loop_
_entity.id
_entity.type
_entity.pdbx_description
1 polymer ?
#
loop_
_entity_poly.entity_id
_entity_poly.type
_entity_poly.pdbx_seq_one_letter_code
_entity_poly.pdbx_strand_id
1 'polypeptide(L)'
;PAVGLILLDVVLGEGAHPDPAAELAPAIAAAKAQRDLPIAVLLIGTDDDPQNRAQQMERLQEAGAIVFTDPTAVFAAVSWSLAAPIEPTITANSPLNKPLAAINVGLEMFYDSVVGQGGTAVHVEWRPPAGGNERMMALLARMKG
;
A
#
# COMPACT_ATOMS: atom_id res chain seq x y z
N PRO A 1 -22.05 13.18 5.53
CA PRO A 1 -21.31 11.97 5.09
C PRO A 1 -20.05 11.75 5.94
N ALA A 2 -19.70 10.50 6.27
CA ALA A 2 -18.69 10.17 7.30
C ALA A 2 -17.25 9.97 6.79
N VAL A 3 -17.01 9.94 5.47
CA VAL A 3 -15.67 9.69 4.90
C VAL A 3 -14.92 11.00 4.71
N GLY A 4 -13.71 11.12 5.26
CA GLY A 4 -12.85 12.31 5.15
C GLY A 4 -11.74 12.20 4.10
N LEU A 5 -11.25 10.98 3.81
CA LEU A 5 -10.18 10.67 2.87
C LEU A 5 -10.39 9.26 2.31
N ILE A 6 -10.04 9.05 1.05
CA ILE A 6 -9.88 7.71 0.47
C ILE A 6 -8.39 7.48 0.23
N LEU A 7 -7.85 6.37 0.75
CA LEU A 7 -6.50 5.91 0.46
C LEU A 7 -6.58 4.62 -0.34
N LEU A 8 -5.88 4.58 -1.47
CA LEU A 8 -5.76 3.43 -2.34
C LEU A 8 -4.31 2.94 -2.36
N ASP A 9 -4.11 1.63 -2.27
CA ASP A 9 -2.82 0.98 -2.48
C ASP A 9 -2.86 0.26 -3.83
N VAL A 10 -2.04 0.73 -4.77
CA VAL A 10 -2.00 0.26 -6.16
C VAL A 10 -0.65 -0.38 -6.40
N VAL A 11 -0.67 -1.70 -6.54
CA VAL A 11 0.54 -2.51 -6.76
C VAL A 11 0.68 -2.85 -8.24
N LEU A 12 1.87 -2.63 -8.80
CA LEU A 12 2.29 -3.00 -10.14
C LEU A 12 3.15 -4.27 -10.11
N GLY A 13 3.49 -4.77 -11.29
CA GLY A 13 4.35 -5.94 -11.47
C GLY A 13 3.63 -7.13 -12.09
N GLU A 14 4.35 -8.24 -12.17
CA GLU A 14 3.87 -9.47 -12.79
C GLU A 14 2.66 -10.06 -12.03
N GLY A 15 1.62 -10.43 -12.78
CA GLY A 15 0.36 -10.93 -12.23
C GLY A 15 -0.59 -9.86 -11.67
N ALA A 16 -0.21 -8.58 -11.67
CA ALA A 16 -1.10 -7.46 -11.37
C ALA A 16 -2.03 -7.15 -12.56
N HIS A 17 -3.00 -6.25 -12.35
CA HIS A 17 -3.83 -5.74 -13.44
C HIS A 17 -2.93 -5.10 -14.53
N PRO A 18 -3.20 -5.29 -15.84
CA PRO A 18 -2.35 -4.76 -16.90
C PRO A 18 -2.36 -3.23 -17.02
N ASP A 19 -3.43 -2.58 -16.57
CA ASP A 19 -3.54 -1.11 -16.52
C ASP A 19 -4.49 -0.70 -15.37
N PRO A 20 -4.05 -0.69 -14.11
CA PRO A 20 -4.91 -0.36 -12.98
C PRO A 20 -5.41 1.09 -13.03
N ALA A 21 -4.63 2.03 -13.56
CA ALA A 21 -5.03 3.42 -13.69
C ALA A 21 -6.20 3.62 -14.67
N ALA A 22 -6.29 2.84 -15.75
CA ALA A 22 -7.45 2.88 -16.64
C ALA A 22 -8.78 2.62 -15.93
N GLU A 23 -8.79 1.68 -14.98
CA GLU A 23 -9.98 1.31 -14.23
C GLU A 23 -10.29 2.30 -13.10
N LEU A 24 -9.25 2.79 -12.41
CA LEU A 24 -9.41 3.64 -11.24
C LEU A 24 -9.68 5.11 -11.59
N ALA A 25 -9.04 5.64 -12.64
CA ALA A 25 -9.13 7.06 -13.00
C ALA A 25 -10.58 7.55 -13.20
N PRO A 26 -11.47 6.84 -13.92
CA PRO A 26 -12.87 7.27 -14.06
C PRO A 26 -13.61 7.36 -12.72
N ALA A 27 -13.36 6.41 -11.81
CA ALA A 27 -13.99 6.39 -10.49
C ALA A 27 -13.49 7.54 -9.59
N ILE A 28 -12.17 7.81 -9.64
CA ILE A 28 -11.55 8.93 -8.92
C ILE A 28 -12.13 10.26 -9.42
N ALA A 29 -12.19 10.47 -10.74
CA ALA A 29 -12.72 11.69 -11.33
C ALA A 29 -14.21 11.90 -10.98
N ALA A 30 -15.02 10.84 -11.03
CA ALA A 30 -16.42 10.89 -10.65
C ALA A 30 -16.61 11.25 -9.16
N ALA A 31 -15.80 10.68 -8.27
CA ALA A 31 -15.84 10.99 -6.84
C ALA A 31 -15.44 12.47 -6.57
N LYS A 32 -14.39 12.95 -7.24
CA LYS A 32 -13.93 14.35 -7.17
C LYS A 32 -14.96 15.35 -7.72
N ALA A 33 -15.73 14.96 -8.74
CA ALA A 33 -16.78 15.81 -9.31
C ALA A 33 -18.01 15.97 -8.38
N GLN A 34 -18.33 14.93 -7.59
CA GLN A 34 -19.45 14.97 -6.65
C GLN A 34 -19.14 15.76 -5.37
N ARG A 35 -17.89 15.72 -4.92
CA ARG A 35 -17.43 16.44 -3.74
C ARG A 35 -15.93 16.63 -3.77
N ASP A 36 -15.46 17.70 -3.15
CA ASP A 36 -14.03 17.85 -2.84
C ASP A 36 -13.60 16.86 -1.73
N LEU A 37 -13.45 15.60 -2.12
CA LEU A 37 -12.97 14.49 -1.30
C LEU A 37 -11.49 14.23 -1.65
N PRO A 38 -10.56 14.35 -0.69
CA PRO A 38 -9.19 13.92 -0.88
C PRO A 38 -9.12 12.42 -1.23
N ILE A 39 -8.36 12.11 -2.28
CA ILE A 39 -8.05 10.74 -2.70
C ILE A 39 -6.54 10.65 -2.83
N ALA A 40 -5.91 9.82 -2.00
CA ALA A 40 -4.49 9.52 -2.04
C ALA A 40 -4.28 8.12 -2.62
N VAL A 41 -3.25 7.97 -3.45
CA VAL A 41 -2.84 6.67 -4.00
C VAL A 41 -1.39 6.42 -3.61
N LEU A 42 -1.12 5.30 -2.94
CA LEU A 42 0.22 4.74 -2.84
C LEU A 42 0.43 3.85 -4.06
N LEU A 43 1.31 4.25 -4.98
CA LEU A 43 1.67 3.46 -6.15
C LEU A 43 2.96 2.69 -5.85
N ILE A 44 2.82 1.38 -5.69
CA ILE A 44 3.89 0.45 -5.38
C ILE A 44 4.30 -0.27 -6.67
N GLY A 45 5.57 -0.17 -7.04
CA GLY A 45 6.09 -0.76 -8.26
C GLY A 45 7.39 -0.08 -8.68
N THR A 46 8.00 -0.62 -9.72
CA THR A 46 9.25 -0.14 -10.31
C THR A 46 9.02 0.34 -11.75
N ASP A 47 9.99 1.06 -12.29
CA ASP A 47 9.92 1.51 -13.68
C ASP A 47 10.09 0.34 -14.68
N ASP A 48 10.57 -0.82 -14.21
CA ASP A 48 10.73 -2.05 -14.99
C ASP A 48 9.44 -2.89 -15.07
N ASP A 49 8.39 -2.53 -14.31
CA ASP A 49 7.13 -3.25 -14.32
C ASP A 49 6.36 -3.06 -15.65
N PRO A 50 5.63 -4.09 -16.13
CA PRO A 50 5.02 -4.07 -17.46
C PRO A 50 3.94 -3.00 -17.66
N GLN A 51 3.38 -2.45 -16.58
CA GLN A 51 2.32 -1.44 -16.62
C GLN A 51 2.82 -0.01 -16.91
N ASN A 52 4.14 0.20 -16.98
CA ASN A 52 4.77 1.52 -17.08
C ASN A 52 4.37 2.45 -15.92
N ARG A 53 5.17 2.43 -14.84
CA ARG A 53 4.88 3.17 -13.60
C ARG A 53 4.62 4.66 -13.81
N ALA A 54 5.37 5.31 -14.72
CA ALA A 54 5.21 6.73 -15.01
C ALA A 54 3.83 7.04 -15.63
N GLN A 55 3.40 6.23 -16.60
CA GLN A 55 2.08 6.39 -17.22
C GLN A 55 0.94 6.16 -16.22
N GLN A 56 1.07 5.15 -15.35
CA GLN A 56 0.09 4.88 -14.29
C GLN A 56 -0.04 6.08 -13.34
N MET A 57 1.09 6.64 -12.92
CA MET A 57 1.14 7.81 -12.04
C MET A 57 0.49 9.04 -12.68
N GLU A 58 0.85 9.36 -13.92
CA GLU A 58 0.31 10.52 -14.65
C GLU A 58 -1.23 10.43 -14.74
N ARG A 59 -1.75 9.29 -15.18
CA ARG A 59 -3.19 9.10 -15.36
C ARG A 59 -3.99 9.22 -14.06
N LEU A 60 -3.43 8.73 -12.94
CA LEU A 60 -4.06 8.86 -11.62
C LEU A 60 -4.02 10.31 -11.11
N GLN A 61 -2.94 11.04 -11.38
CA GLN A 61 -2.81 12.46 -11.04
C GLN A 61 -3.79 13.32 -11.86
N GLU A 62 -3.91 13.06 -13.16
CA GLU A 62 -4.88 13.72 -14.04
C GLU A 62 -6.34 13.50 -13.59
N ALA A 63 -6.64 12.32 -13.03
CA ALA A 63 -7.95 12.03 -12.44
C ALA A 63 -8.24 12.80 -11.14
N GLY A 64 -7.22 13.48 -10.58
CA GLY A 64 -7.34 14.29 -9.37
C GLY A 64 -6.91 13.60 -8.09
N ALA A 65 -6.21 12.46 -8.17
CA ALA A 65 -5.60 11.82 -7.01
C ALA A 65 -4.23 12.41 -6.67
N ILE A 66 -3.89 12.37 -5.39
CA ILE A 66 -2.53 12.67 -4.91
C ILE A 66 -1.76 11.35 -4.88
N VAL A 67 -0.79 11.20 -5.77
CA VAL A 67 -0.03 9.95 -5.91
C VAL A 67 1.29 10.03 -5.15
N PHE A 68 1.55 9.02 -4.33
CA PHE A 68 2.76 8.80 -3.58
C PHE A 68 3.44 7.52 -4.05
N THR A 69 4.76 7.53 -4.16
CA THR A 69 5.57 6.33 -4.46
C THR A 69 6.41 5.88 -3.26
N ASP A 70 6.37 6.66 -2.17
CA ASP A 70 7.02 6.38 -0.91
C ASP A 70 5.94 6.16 0.17
N PRO A 71 5.89 4.97 0.80
CA PRO A 71 4.94 4.67 1.88
C PRO A 71 5.03 5.68 3.03
N THR A 72 6.21 6.24 3.31
CA THR A 72 6.38 7.23 4.39
C THR A 72 5.71 8.57 4.07
N ALA A 73 5.65 8.95 2.78
CA ALA A 73 5.02 10.18 2.34
C ALA A 73 3.48 10.14 2.44
N VAL A 74 2.87 8.95 2.34
CA VAL A 74 1.43 8.74 2.54
C VAL A 74 1.01 9.06 3.97
N PHE A 75 1.85 8.74 4.97
CA PHE A 75 1.56 9.07 6.36
C PHE A 75 1.39 10.59 6.58
N ALA A 76 2.14 11.41 5.85
CA ALA A 76 1.98 12.86 5.92
C ALA A 76 0.63 13.32 5.35
N ALA A 77 0.17 12.72 4.25
CA ALA A 77 -1.13 13.03 3.65
C ALA A 77 -2.31 12.62 4.55
N VAL A 78 -2.21 11.43 5.16
CA VAL A 78 -3.18 10.95 6.16
C VAL A 78 -3.15 11.85 7.40
N SER A 79 -1.96 12.23 7.88
CA SER A 79 -1.80 13.14 9.02
C SER A 79 -2.44 14.50 8.79
N TRP A 80 -2.27 15.10 7.60
CA TRP A 80 -2.93 16.36 7.23
C TRP A 80 -4.45 16.20 7.33
N SER A 81 -5.01 15.15 6.73
CA SER A 81 -6.46 14.93 6.70
C SER A 81 -7.07 14.62 8.08
N LEU A 82 -6.30 14.10 9.02
CA LEU A 82 -6.76 13.77 10.37
C LEU A 82 -6.63 14.95 11.36
N ALA A 83 -6.03 16.08 10.95
CA ALA A 83 -5.76 17.24 11.81
C ALA A 83 -5.08 16.88 13.15
N ALA A 84 -4.31 15.79 13.17
CA ALA A 84 -3.55 15.32 14.32
C ALA A 84 -2.10 15.09 13.88
N PRO A 85 -1.11 15.79 14.49
CA PRO A 85 0.29 15.48 14.24
C PRO A 85 0.59 14.09 14.81
N ILE A 86 0.85 13.13 13.93
CA ILE A 86 1.47 11.87 14.32
C ILE A 86 2.98 12.16 14.33
N GLU A 87 3.51 12.63 15.45
CA GLU A 87 4.96 12.68 15.66
C GLU A 87 5.43 11.29 16.09
N PRO A 88 6.17 10.53 15.25
CA PRO A 88 6.76 9.28 15.68
C PRO A 88 7.82 9.58 16.75
N THR A 89 7.44 9.45 18.01
CA THR A 89 8.35 9.62 19.13
C THR A 89 9.17 8.34 19.31
N ILE A 90 10.36 8.29 18.70
CA ILE A 90 11.35 7.26 19.03
C ILE A 90 11.98 7.66 20.37
N THR A 91 11.57 7.00 21.45
CA THR A 91 12.15 7.23 22.78
C THR A 91 13.50 6.51 22.90
N ALA A 92 14.47 7.14 23.56
CA ALA A 92 15.83 6.63 23.76
C ALA A 92 15.90 5.28 24.53
N ASN A 93 14.82 4.89 25.20
CA ASN A 93 14.66 3.58 25.84
C ASN A 93 14.18 2.51 24.84
N SER A 94 14.74 2.54 23.63
CA SER A 94 14.31 1.64 22.57
C SER A 94 14.70 0.20 22.91
N PRO A 95 13.77 -0.76 22.87
CA PRO A 95 14.10 -2.18 23.00
C PRO A 95 15.06 -2.68 21.90
N LEU A 96 15.29 -1.87 20.85
CA LEU A 96 16.27 -2.12 19.79
C LEU A 96 17.73 -2.12 20.28
N ASN A 97 18.01 -1.61 21.49
CA ASN A 97 19.34 -1.69 22.10
C ASN A 97 19.63 -3.06 22.76
N LYS A 98 18.69 -3.99 22.72
CA LYS A 98 18.86 -5.39 23.16
C LYS A 98 19.11 -6.28 21.94
N PRO A 99 19.71 -7.48 22.12
CA PRO A 99 19.86 -8.45 21.03
C PRO A 99 18.51 -8.73 20.37
N LEU A 100 18.43 -8.51 19.06
CA LEU A 100 17.22 -8.68 18.26
C LEU A 100 17.16 -10.10 17.68
N ALA A 101 15.98 -10.68 17.70
CA ALA A 101 15.67 -11.93 17.01
C ALA A 101 14.51 -11.68 16.02
N ALA A 102 14.64 -12.21 14.81
CA ALA A 102 13.66 -12.07 13.76
C ALA A 102 12.72 -13.29 13.70
N ILE A 103 11.45 -13.05 13.37
CA ILE A 103 10.53 -14.10 12.91
C ILE A 103 10.32 -13.83 11.43
N ASN A 104 10.92 -14.66 10.57
CA ASN A 104 10.78 -14.53 9.13
C ASN A 104 9.47 -15.16 8.66
N VAL A 105 8.60 -14.37 8.04
CA VAL A 105 7.36 -14.80 7.39
C VAL A 105 7.43 -14.38 5.93
N GLY A 106 7.49 -15.33 5.00
CA GLY A 106 7.67 -15.03 3.57
C GLY A 106 8.72 -15.91 2.93
N LEU A 107 9.57 -15.34 2.07
CA LEU A 107 10.57 -16.11 1.33
C LEU A 107 11.68 -16.61 2.28
N GLU A 108 12.07 -17.87 2.12
CA GLU A 108 13.12 -18.52 2.92
C GLU A 108 14.50 -17.85 2.75
N MET A 109 14.80 -17.35 1.55
CA MET A 109 16.05 -16.62 1.26
C MET A 109 16.29 -15.41 2.19
N PHE A 110 15.25 -14.79 2.73
CA PHE A 110 15.40 -13.72 3.72
C PHE A 110 15.84 -14.25 5.09
N TYR A 111 15.34 -15.43 5.49
CA TYR A 111 15.80 -16.11 6.70
C TYR A 111 17.28 -16.46 6.59
N ASP A 112 17.70 -17.05 5.47
CA ASP A 112 19.09 -17.41 5.23
C ASP A 112 20.03 -16.20 5.29
N SER A 113 19.60 -15.07 4.73
CA SER A 113 20.35 -13.81 4.78
C SER A 113 20.55 -13.28 6.21
N VAL A 114 19.52 -13.37 7.06
CA VAL A 114 19.62 -12.91 8.45
C VAL A 114 20.56 -13.81 9.26
N VAL A 115 20.43 -15.13 9.12
CA VAL A 115 21.31 -16.09 9.81
C VAL A 115 22.75 -16.01 9.30
N GLY A 116 22.94 -15.87 7.99
CA GLY A 116 24.25 -15.74 7.35
C GLY A 116 25.04 -14.51 7.79
N GLN A 117 24.35 -13.45 8.23
CA GLN A 117 24.97 -12.24 8.80
C GLN A 117 25.16 -12.31 10.33
N GLY A 118 24.92 -13.47 10.94
CA GLY A 118 25.06 -13.68 12.39
C GLY A 118 23.85 -13.22 13.20
N GLY A 119 22.73 -12.89 12.55
CA GLY A 119 21.47 -12.58 13.21
C GLY A 119 20.75 -13.83 13.73
N THR A 120 19.91 -13.67 14.75
CA THR A 120 19.02 -14.75 15.22
C THR A 120 17.69 -14.66 14.48
N ALA A 121 17.25 -15.74 13.84
CA ALA A 121 15.95 -15.78 13.17
C ALA A 121 15.25 -17.13 13.35
N VAL A 122 13.91 -17.12 13.25
CA VAL A 122 13.07 -18.32 13.10
C VAL A 122 12.23 -18.15 11.84
N HIS A 123 12.26 -19.12 10.93
CA HIS A 123 11.39 -19.11 9.76
C HIS A 123 10.03 -19.73 10.10
N VAL A 124 8.96 -19.04 9.72
CA VAL A 124 7.59 -19.51 9.85
C VAL A 124 7.04 -19.75 8.46
N GLU A 125 6.72 -21.01 8.16
CA GLU A 125 5.93 -21.37 6.98
C GLU A 125 4.49 -20.90 7.19
N TRP A 126 4.22 -19.66 6.82
CA TRP A 126 2.89 -19.08 6.88
C TRP A 126 2.13 -19.28 5.57
N ARG A 127 0.88 -19.72 5.66
CA ARG A 127 -0.07 -19.73 4.54
C ARG A 127 -1.29 -18.89 4.92
N PRO A 128 -1.81 -18.04 4.03
CA PRO A 128 -3.04 -17.31 4.33
C PRO A 128 -4.19 -18.28 4.59
N PRO A 129 -5.01 -18.07 5.63
CA PRO A 129 -6.20 -18.90 5.87
C PRO A 129 -7.28 -18.73 4.80
N ALA A 130 -7.15 -17.76 3.89
CA ALA A 130 -8.13 -17.45 2.84
C ALA A 130 -7.62 -17.85 1.45
N GLY A 131 -7.85 -19.10 1.07
CA GLY A 131 -7.77 -19.56 -0.32
C GLY A 131 -8.94 -19.03 -1.15
N GLY A 132 -8.88 -17.75 -1.56
CA GLY A 132 -9.95 -17.10 -2.32
C GLY A 132 -11.09 -16.59 -1.42
N ASN A 133 -10.99 -15.35 -0.94
CA ASN A 133 -12.00 -14.77 -0.07
C ASN A 133 -13.26 -14.38 -0.87
N GLU A 134 -14.24 -15.29 -0.94
CA GLU A 134 -15.55 -15.10 -1.59
C GLU A 134 -16.27 -13.81 -1.14
N ARG A 135 -16.01 -13.36 0.08
CA ARG A 135 -16.58 -12.13 0.65
C ARG A 135 -16.06 -10.87 -0.07
N MET A 136 -14.81 -10.88 -0.52
CA MET A 136 -14.21 -9.81 -1.31
C MET A 136 -14.81 -9.76 -2.72
N MET A 137 -14.98 -10.92 -3.35
CA MET A 137 -15.68 -11.04 -4.64
C MET A 137 -17.13 -10.56 -4.55
N ALA A 138 -17.83 -10.86 -3.45
CA ALA A 138 -19.20 -10.40 -3.21
C ALA A 138 -19.31 -8.88 -2.99
N LEU A 139 -18.31 -8.26 -2.36
CA LEU A 139 -18.26 -6.80 -2.17
C LEU A 139 -18.00 -6.09 -3.51
N LEU A 140 -17.08 -6.61 -4.34
CA LEU A 140 -16.80 -6.11 -5.68
C LEU A 140 -18.01 -6.23 -6.61
N ALA A 141 -18.79 -7.32 -6.52
CA ALA A 141 -20.00 -7.50 -7.32
C ALA A 141 -21.10 -6.49 -6.98
N ARG A 142 -21.18 -6.03 -5.72
CA ARG A 142 -22.18 -5.05 -5.26
C ARG A 142 -21.88 -3.62 -5.69
N MET A 143 -20.65 -3.33 -6.13
CA MET A 143 -20.26 -2.01 -6.63
C MET A 143 -20.57 -1.81 -8.12
N LYS A 144 -20.97 -2.86 -8.85
CA LYS A 144 -21.36 -2.80 -10.28
C LYS A 144 -22.85 -2.53 -10.51
N GLY A 145 -23.58 -2.06 -9.49
CA GLY A 145 -24.99 -1.69 -9.55
C GLY A 145 -25.20 -0.20 -9.30
#